data_AF-A0AAJ6YBQ8-F1
#
_entry.id   AF-A0AAJ6YBQ8-F1
#
_cell.length_a   1.000
_cell.length_b   1.000
_cell.length_c   1.000
_cell.angle_alpha   90.00
_cell.angle_beta   90.00
_cell.angle_gamma   90.00
#
_symmetry.space_group_name_H-M   'P 1'
#
loop_
_entity.id
_entity.type
_entity.pdbx_description
1 polymer ?
#
loop_
_entity_poly.entity_id
_entity_poly.type
_entity_poly.pdbx_seq_one_letter_code
_entity_poly.pdbx_strand_id
1 'polypeptide(L)'
;MVVTGNSVHRTQTATKKNVRILLVGDRGVGKTSLILSLVSDEYADDVPSKAEEITIPANVTPEQVPTRIVDYSAVEQTEDQLCNEILKAHVICVVYSVQDKETLDNAKTYWLPLIRKNISSNRCPVVLVGNKIDIIDYSTIEEVYPIMKEFSEIESCIECSAKTLQNISEMFYYAQKAVLHPTTPLYNYDTQELTDECKTALKRIFKICDVDNDGLLSDAELNAFQQWCFNTPLQPQVLEDVKAVLSKNIEDGVYNGCVTMKGFMFLQCLFIQRGRNETTWAVLRKFGYDNDLQMAKEYIKPLLKVPSGCTTELSHKGQEFLTQLFILHDQDKDNALSPLELESLFSKCLAPPWEDEYKYTVTTNERGWITYEGYMCQWSLMTYVNVKKTLEYMAYLGYNLYNNECATAAITVTREKKLDLAKKQSSRNVYCCHVIGAKSAGKTTLCRTFIDPKLEKLNDDTIQHNSNTIVNTVHVYGQEKTIILKDINIINIQDALTPSQIHCDVCALVYDASNSKSFEYIARIYIKYFAESKIPVLIIANKNDLEEVKQEYLFQPSSFCSKYKLMPPQPYSVSRTVRREIFVKLATMAAFPHMKQFGLMQGDSIVWWKAGIGIAIATIASFVVMRVLNSDKR
;
A
#
# COMPACT_ATOMS: atom_id res chain seq x y z
N MET A 1 15.22 32.15 3.76
CA MET A 1 15.98 31.54 4.86
C MET A 1 15.23 30.31 5.32
N VAL A 2 15.73 29.12 4.99
CA VAL A 2 15.31 27.86 5.63
C VAL A 2 16.61 27.27 6.17
N VAL A 3 16.69 27.13 7.48
CA VAL A 3 17.87 26.64 8.17
C VAL A 3 17.95 25.14 7.91
N THR A 4 18.98 24.72 7.16
CA THR A 4 19.34 23.32 6.98
C THR A 4 19.93 22.80 8.29
N GLY A 5 19.12 22.08 9.08
CA GLY A 5 19.53 21.43 10.32
C GLY A 5 20.13 20.05 10.07
N ASN A 6 21.31 19.82 10.66
CA ASN A 6 22.10 18.58 10.59
C ASN A 6 21.31 17.32 11.01
N SER A 7 21.57 16.24 10.27
CA SER A 7 20.99 14.91 10.42
C SER A 7 21.56 14.10 11.60
N VAL A 8 20.71 13.42 12.36
CA VAL A 8 21.11 12.25 13.17
C VAL A 8 20.13 11.08 12.97
N HIS A 9 20.72 9.98 12.49
CA HIS A 9 20.30 8.57 12.46
C HIS A 9 18.81 8.18 12.40
N ARG A 10 18.41 7.57 11.26
CA ARG A 10 17.58 6.35 11.26
C ARG A 10 17.74 5.54 9.98
N THR A 11 17.80 4.23 10.17
CA THR A 11 17.84 3.13 9.18
C THR A 11 16.81 3.29 8.07
N GLN A 12 17.27 3.71 6.89
CA GLN A 12 16.60 3.46 5.61
C GLN A 12 17.44 2.47 4.83
N THR A 13 16.90 1.27 4.62
CA THR A 13 17.31 0.40 3.51
C THR A 13 16.70 0.95 2.23
N ALA A 14 17.05 2.19 1.86
CA ALA A 14 17.03 2.58 0.47
C ALA A 14 18.29 1.97 -0.13
N THR A 15 18.18 1.24 -1.23
CA THR A 15 19.34 0.86 -2.04
C THR A 15 20.17 2.13 -2.26
N LYS A 16 21.35 2.22 -1.64
CA LYS A 16 22.24 3.38 -1.79
C LYS A 16 22.65 3.44 -3.25
N LYS A 17 21.89 4.19 -4.06
CA LYS A 17 22.19 4.44 -5.47
C LYS A 17 23.54 5.11 -5.52
N ASN A 18 24.50 4.49 -6.19
CA ASN A 18 25.80 5.10 -6.50
C ASN A 18 25.60 6.03 -7.70
N VAL A 19 26.17 7.24 -7.68
CA VAL A 19 26.10 8.17 -8.82
C VAL A 19 27.42 8.09 -9.59
N ARG A 20 27.32 8.00 -10.92
CA ARG A 20 28.47 7.89 -11.81
C ARG A 20 28.48 9.06 -12.78
N ILE A 21 29.46 9.93 -12.64
CA ILE A 21 29.67 11.14 -13.41
C ILE A 21 30.74 10.87 -14.46
N LEU A 22 30.40 11.01 -15.73
CA LEU A 22 31.36 10.91 -16.84
C LEU A 22 31.66 12.31 -17.37
N LEU A 23 32.94 12.67 -17.46
CA LEU A 23 33.38 13.91 -18.12
C LEU A 23 33.78 13.61 -19.56
N VAL A 24 33.19 14.33 -20.51
CA VAL A 24 33.50 14.27 -21.94
C VAL A 24 33.70 15.68 -22.51
N GLY A 25 34.29 15.79 -23.69
CA GLY A 25 34.65 17.07 -24.31
C GLY A 25 36.00 17.00 -25.02
N ASP A 26 36.34 18.05 -25.75
CA ASP A 26 37.52 18.10 -26.60
C ASP A 26 38.84 17.99 -25.82
N ARG A 27 39.92 17.73 -26.54
CA ARG A 27 41.26 17.70 -25.95
C ARG A 27 41.62 19.11 -25.45
N GLY A 28 42.15 19.21 -24.23
CA GLY A 28 42.64 20.49 -23.69
C GLY A 28 41.59 21.40 -23.07
N VAL A 29 40.30 21.00 -23.03
CA VAL A 29 39.24 21.76 -22.33
C VAL A 29 39.35 21.74 -20.81
N GLY A 30 40.17 20.83 -20.24
CA GLY A 30 40.48 20.79 -18.80
C GLY A 30 39.67 19.79 -17.97
N LYS A 31 39.15 18.71 -18.57
CA LYS A 31 38.42 17.62 -17.86
C LYS A 31 39.23 17.04 -16.69
N THR A 32 40.44 16.57 -16.97
CA THR A 32 41.35 16.00 -15.96
C THR A 32 41.69 17.02 -14.88
N SER A 33 41.92 18.28 -15.25
CA SER A 33 42.20 19.36 -14.30
C SER A 33 41.02 19.61 -13.35
N LEU A 34 39.77 19.60 -13.83
CA LEU A 34 38.58 19.73 -12.98
C LEU A 34 38.50 18.59 -11.95
N ILE A 35 38.78 17.36 -12.37
CA ILE A 35 38.74 16.17 -11.50
C ILE A 35 39.82 16.22 -10.44
N LEU A 36 41.07 16.47 -10.85
CA LEU A 36 42.20 16.52 -9.92
C LEU A 36 42.03 17.68 -8.93
N SER A 37 41.64 18.85 -9.41
CA SER A 37 41.40 20.03 -8.55
C SER A 37 40.33 19.79 -7.48
N LEU A 38 39.28 18.99 -7.78
CA LEU A 38 38.29 18.61 -6.78
C LEU A 38 38.90 17.75 -5.65
N VAL A 39 39.84 16.88 -5.98
CA VAL A 39 40.40 15.89 -5.04
C VAL A 39 41.61 16.41 -4.28
N SER A 40 42.45 17.20 -4.93
CA SER A 40 43.64 17.82 -4.31
C SER A 40 43.36 19.16 -3.64
N ASP A 41 42.24 19.82 -3.96
CA ASP A 41 41.94 21.21 -3.55
C ASP A 41 43.04 22.20 -3.99
N GLU A 42 43.78 21.84 -5.05
CA GLU A 42 44.91 22.60 -5.61
C GLU A 42 44.97 22.38 -7.13
N TYR A 43 45.38 23.41 -7.88
CA TYR A 43 45.60 23.31 -9.32
C TYR A 43 46.99 22.75 -9.63
N ALA A 44 47.06 21.75 -10.51
CA ALA A 44 48.31 21.22 -11.04
C ALA A 44 48.58 21.73 -12.46
N ASP A 45 49.76 22.30 -12.69
CA ASP A 45 50.20 22.76 -14.01
C ASP A 45 50.45 21.59 -14.97
N ASP A 46 50.96 20.47 -14.45
CA ASP A 46 51.20 19.24 -15.21
C ASP A 46 50.15 18.18 -14.83
N VAL A 47 49.33 17.80 -15.81
CA VAL A 47 48.24 16.83 -15.63
C VAL A 47 48.36 15.69 -16.63
N PRO A 48 48.10 14.44 -16.22
CA PRO A 48 48.11 13.30 -17.14
C PRO A 48 47.04 13.44 -18.22
N SER A 49 47.14 12.64 -19.28
CA SER A 49 46.14 12.61 -20.36
C SER A 49 44.76 12.10 -19.92
N LYS A 50 44.69 11.41 -18.78
CA LYS A 50 43.47 10.87 -18.18
C LYS A 50 43.67 10.70 -16.67
N ALA A 51 42.66 11.05 -15.87
CA ALA A 51 42.62 10.69 -14.45
C ALA A 51 42.18 9.22 -14.25
N GLU A 52 42.72 8.56 -13.22
CA GLU A 52 42.16 7.28 -12.77
C GLU A 52 40.72 7.47 -12.28
N GLU A 53 39.94 6.38 -12.25
CA GLU A 53 38.55 6.47 -11.76
C GLU A 53 38.54 6.77 -10.25
N ILE A 54 37.95 7.90 -9.86
CA ILE A 54 37.91 8.37 -8.48
C ILE A 54 36.54 8.03 -7.89
N THR A 55 36.52 7.52 -6.66
CA THR A 55 35.28 7.33 -5.89
C THR A 55 35.28 8.23 -4.67
N ILE A 56 34.36 9.20 -4.63
CA ILE A 56 34.09 10.03 -3.46
C ILE A 56 33.15 9.26 -2.53
N PRO A 57 33.56 8.98 -1.28
CA PRO A 57 32.72 8.31 -0.30
C PRO A 57 31.45 9.09 0.06
N ALA A 58 30.38 8.37 0.38
CA ALA A 58 29.09 8.96 0.77
C ALA A 58 29.19 9.97 1.93
N ASN A 59 30.05 9.73 2.92
CA ASN A 59 30.18 10.62 4.08
C ASN A 59 30.81 11.98 3.76
N VAL A 60 31.33 12.16 2.55
CA VAL A 60 31.96 13.41 2.09
C VAL A 60 31.05 14.17 1.13
N THR A 61 30.06 13.51 0.53
CA THR A 61 29.13 14.16 -0.40
C THR A 61 27.95 14.79 0.35
N PRO A 62 27.46 15.98 -0.09
CA PRO A 62 26.30 16.63 0.53
C PRO A 62 25.05 15.74 0.57
N GLU A 63 24.84 14.96 -0.48
CA GLU A 63 23.68 14.06 -0.64
C GLU A 63 23.85 12.69 0.03
N GLN A 64 24.97 12.45 0.73
CA GLN A 64 25.29 11.19 1.40
C GLN A 64 25.29 9.96 0.49
N VAL A 65 25.68 10.15 -0.77
CA VAL A 65 25.69 9.15 -1.83
C VAL A 65 27.11 8.97 -2.37
N PRO A 66 27.63 7.73 -2.53
CA PRO A 66 28.93 7.51 -3.16
C PRO A 66 28.89 8.01 -4.61
N THR A 67 29.92 8.75 -5.02
CA THR A 67 30.03 9.33 -6.36
C THR A 67 31.29 8.85 -7.05
N ARG A 68 31.14 8.18 -8.21
CA ARG A 68 32.23 7.76 -9.08
C ARG A 68 32.42 8.79 -10.19
N ILE A 69 33.64 9.30 -10.33
CA ILE A 69 34.00 10.30 -11.34
C ILE A 69 34.94 9.64 -12.35
N VAL A 70 34.59 9.77 -13.62
CA VAL A 70 35.27 9.08 -14.72
C VAL A 70 35.69 10.10 -15.76
N ASP A 71 36.97 10.09 -16.07
CA ASP A 71 37.57 10.92 -17.12
C ASP A 71 37.62 10.15 -18.44
N TYR A 72 37.12 10.76 -19.52
CA TYR A 72 37.34 10.24 -20.86
C TYR A 72 38.50 10.95 -21.56
N SER A 73 39.41 10.16 -22.12
CA SER A 73 40.51 10.67 -22.94
C SER A 73 40.56 10.02 -24.32
N ALA A 74 40.41 10.83 -25.38
CA ALA A 74 40.53 10.37 -26.76
C ALA A 74 41.96 9.92 -27.14
N VAL A 75 42.96 10.19 -26.29
CA VAL A 75 44.35 9.73 -26.49
C VAL A 75 44.52 8.28 -26.03
N GLU A 76 43.83 7.91 -24.95
CA GLU A 76 43.99 6.59 -24.30
C GLU A 76 42.85 5.63 -24.60
N GLN A 77 41.69 6.12 -25.05
CA GLN A 77 40.48 5.34 -25.22
C GLN A 77 39.91 5.43 -26.64
N THR A 78 39.32 4.34 -27.10
CA THR A 78 38.64 4.27 -28.41
C THR A 78 37.20 4.77 -28.33
N GLU A 79 36.57 5.07 -29.48
CA GLU A 79 35.15 5.44 -29.54
C GLU A 79 34.22 4.32 -29.00
N ASP A 80 34.56 3.05 -29.22
CA ASP A 80 33.79 1.94 -28.63
C ASP A 80 33.84 1.96 -27.11
N GLN A 81 34.99 2.32 -26.52
CA GLN A 81 35.11 2.49 -25.08
C GLN A 81 34.30 3.71 -24.61
N LEU A 82 34.32 4.83 -25.34
CA LEU A 82 33.48 5.99 -25.05
C LEU A 82 32.00 5.63 -25.01
N CYS A 83 31.49 4.92 -26.03
CA CYS A 83 30.09 4.48 -26.07
C CYS A 83 29.74 3.61 -24.85
N ASN A 84 30.64 2.71 -24.45
CA ASN A 84 30.46 1.90 -23.24
C ASN A 84 30.46 2.75 -21.95
N GLU A 85 31.28 3.79 -21.89
CA GLU A 85 31.31 4.73 -20.76
C GLU A 85 30.03 5.57 -20.66
N ILE A 86 29.54 6.04 -21.80
CA ILE A 86 28.28 6.78 -21.93
C ILE A 86 27.11 5.92 -21.44
N LEU A 87 27.02 4.65 -21.85
CA LEU A 87 25.95 3.73 -21.43
C LEU A 87 25.94 3.44 -19.92
N LYS A 88 27.10 3.54 -19.26
CA LYS A 88 27.24 3.33 -17.80
C LYS A 88 27.04 4.61 -16.99
N ALA A 89 27.07 5.78 -17.63
CA ALA A 89 26.97 7.06 -16.93
C ALA A 89 25.57 7.28 -16.37
N HIS A 90 25.49 7.79 -15.15
CA HIS A 90 24.23 8.27 -14.58
C HIS A 90 24.00 9.75 -14.91
N VAL A 91 25.08 10.52 -15.11
CA VAL A 91 25.08 11.90 -15.59
C VAL A 91 26.36 12.13 -16.40
N ILE A 92 26.26 12.96 -17.44
CA ILE A 92 27.40 13.29 -18.31
C ILE A 92 27.67 14.79 -18.23
N CYS A 93 28.90 15.16 -17.91
CA CYS A 93 29.38 16.53 -17.93
C CYS A 93 30.11 16.76 -19.26
N VAL A 94 29.53 17.58 -20.12
CA VAL A 94 30.14 17.96 -21.41
C VAL A 94 30.90 19.26 -21.18
N VAL A 95 32.23 19.16 -21.20
CA VAL A 95 33.15 20.26 -20.87
C VAL A 95 33.62 20.94 -22.15
N TYR A 96 33.48 22.27 -22.20
CA TYR A 96 34.04 23.13 -23.24
C TYR A 96 34.95 24.19 -22.62
N SER A 97 35.83 24.78 -23.42
CA SER A 97 36.71 25.86 -22.99
C SER A 97 36.07 27.20 -23.34
N VAL A 98 35.85 28.07 -22.36
CA VAL A 98 35.20 29.38 -22.63
C VAL A 98 36.03 30.31 -23.53
N GLN A 99 37.34 30.06 -23.62
CA GLN A 99 38.25 30.78 -24.51
C GLN A 99 38.13 30.31 -25.99
N ASP A 100 37.66 29.08 -26.22
CA ASP A 100 37.71 28.45 -27.54
C ASP A 100 36.30 28.07 -28.01
N LYS A 101 35.74 28.90 -28.89
CA LYS A 101 34.39 28.74 -29.42
C LYS A 101 34.20 27.45 -30.20
N GLU A 102 35.25 26.92 -30.84
CA GLU A 102 35.18 25.65 -31.58
C GLU A 102 34.80 24.50 -30.65
N THR A 103 35.25 24.52 -29.39
CA THR A 103 34.92 23.48 -28.41
C THR A 103 33.44 23.50 -27.98
N LEU A 104 32.80 24.67 -27.97
CA LEU A 104 31.36 24.79 -27.73
C LEU A 104 30.55 24.34 -28.96
N ASP A 105 31.01 24.69 -30.16
CA ASP A 105 30.41 24.22 -31.41
C ASP A 105 30.52 22.68 -31.55
N ASN A 106 31.64 22.09 -31.14
CA ASN A 106 31.84 20.64 -31.08
C ASN A 106 30.97 19.98 -30.01
N ALA A 107 30.74 20.64 -28.86
CA ALA A 107 29.76 20.17 -27.87
C ALA A 107 28.37 20.01 -28.50
N LYS A 108 27.96 21.00 -29.31
CA LYS A 108 26.69 21.01 -30.04
C LYS A 108 26.62 19.99 -31.19
N THR A 109 27.67 19.92 -32.02
CA THR A 109 27.63 19.19 -33.29
C THR A 109 28.09 17.74 -33.20
N TYR A 110 28.90 17.40 -32.20
CA TYR A 110 29.46 16.05 -32.02
C TYR A 110 29.04 15.42 -30.69
N TRP A 111 29.39 16.03 -29.54
CA TRP A 111 29.24 15.39 -28.23
C TRP A 111 27.78 15.13 -27.85
N LEU A 112 26.92 16.15 -27.93
CA LEU A 112 25.49 16.00 -27.59
C LEU A 112 24.77 15.03 -28.54
N PRO A 113 24.94 15.10 -29.89
CA PRO A 113 24.40 14.09 -30.79
C PRO A 113 24.89 12.66 -30.52
N LEU A 114 26.17 12.47 -30.16
CA LEU A 114 26.74 11.17 -29.82
C LEU A 114 26.10 10.60 -28.55
N ILE A 115 25.95 11.41 -27.51
CA ILE A 115 25.26 11.07 -26.26
C ILE A 115 23.83 10.63 -26.58
N ARG A 116 23.07 11.46 -27.30
CA ARG A 116 21.69 11.19 -27.68
C ARG A 116 21.53 9.89 -28.48
N LYS A 117 22.44 9.60 -29.39
CA LYS A 117 22.45 8.37 -30.19
C LYS A 117 22.58 7.12 -29.32
N ASN A 118 23.42 7.16 -28.27
CA ASN A 118 23.71 6.02 -27.41
C ASN A 118 22.68 5.80 -26.28
N ILE A 119 21.94 6.84 -25.86
CA ILE A 119 21.15 6.86 -24.62
C ILE A 119 19.64 6.60 -24.86
N SER A 120 19.26 6.09 -26.04
CA SER A 120 17.89 6.08 -26.59
C SER A 120 16.78 5.41 -25.75
N SER A 121 17.09 4.74 -24.63
CA SER A 121 16.10 4.06 -23.75
C SER A 121 16.04 4.56 -22.31
N ASN A 122 17.11 5.20 -21.78
CA ASN A 122 17.19 5.66 -20.40
C ASN A 122 17.62 7.12 -20.40
N ARG A 123 16.83 8.05 -19.87
CA ARG A 123 17.17 9.48 -19.88
C ARG A 123 18.38 9.73 -18.95
N CYS A 124 19.56 9.98 -19.53
CA CYS A 124 20.76 10.37 -18.79
C CYS A 124 20.91 11.90 -18.86
N PRO A 125 20.83 12.63 -17.73
CA PRO A 125 20.97 14.09 -17.73
C PRO A 125 22.38 14.53 -18.15
N VAL A 126 22.44 15.69 -18.79
CA VAL A 126 23.67 16.35 -19.20
C VAL A 126 23.85 17.65 -18.44
N VAL A 127 25.08 17.91 -17.99
CA VAL A 127 25.51 19.21 -17.46
C VAL A 127 26.52 19.80 -18.44
N LEU A 128 26.24 20.99 -18.98
CA LEU A 128 27.22 21.74 -19.76
C LEU A 128 28.17 22.47 -18.82
N VAL A 129 29.47 22.36 -19.06
CA VAL A 129 30.51 22.92 -18.19
C VAL A 129 31.44 23.82 -19.01
N GLY A 130 31.30 25.13 -18.82
CA GLY A 130 32.21 26.12 -19.39
C GLY A 130 33.43 26.28 -18.50
N ASN A 131 34.56 25.67 -18.85
CA ASN A 131 35.77 25.73 -18.05
C ASN A 131 36.73 26.84 -18.51
N LYS A 132 37.66 27.24 -17.64
CA LYS A 132 38.69 28.28 -17.82
C LYS A 132 38.15 29.72 -17.78
N ILE A 133 37.15 29.97 -16.95
CA ILE A 133 36.59 31.32 -16.77
C ILE A 133 37.57 32.33 -16.19
N ASP A 134 38.71 31.87 -15.64
CA ASP A 134 39.80 32.73 -15.19
C ASP A 134 40.49 33.52 -16.31
N ILE A 135 40.20 33.21 -17.58
CA ILE A 135 40.82 33.83 -18.76
C ILE A 135 39.89 34.88 -19.41
N ILE A 136 38.63 34.96 -18.98
CA ILE A 136 37.62 35.88 -19.55
C ILE A 136 36.91 36.67 -18.45
N ASP A 137 36.48 37.89 -18.79
CA ASP A 137 35.76 38.79 -17.87
C ASP A 137 34.24 38.84 -18.13
N TYR A 138 33.72 37.99 -19.02
CA TYR A 138 32.31 37.92 -19.40
C TYR A 138 31.76 36.50 -19.24
N SER A 139 30.44 36.36 -19.18
CA SER A 139 29.79 35.04 -19.10
C SER A 139 29.40 34.54 -20.49
N THR A 140 29.61 33.25 -20.74
CA THR A 140 29.23 32.53 -21.96
C THR A 140 27.83 31.93 -21.91
N ILE A 141 27.12 32.07 -20.78
CA ILE A 141 25.79 31.47 -20.56
C ILE A 141 24.78 31.90 -21.63
N GLU A 142 24.84 33.15 -22.12
CA GLU A 142 23.98 33.65 -23.20
C GLU A 142 24.10 32.83 -24.49
N GLU A 143 25.31 32.39 -24.84
CA GLU A 143 25.58 31.57 -26.02
C GLU A 143 25.11 30.12 -25.85
N VAL A 144 24.96 29.66 -24.62
CA VAL A 144 24.56 28.29 -24.27
C VAL A 144 23.03 28.12 -24.28
N TYR A 145 22.25 29.17 -23.99
CA TYR A 145 20.78 29.09 -23.95
C TYR A 145 20.14 28.48 -25.21
N PRO A 146 20.55 28.83 -26.45
CA PRO A 146 20.01 28.19 -27.66
C PRO A 146 20.30 26.68 -27.71
N ILE A 147 21.47 26.25 -27.24
CA ILE A 147 21.86 24.84 -27.19
C ILE A 147 20.97 24.09 -26.18
N MET A 148 20.73 24.66 -25.00
CA MET A 148 19.84 24.07 -24.00
C MET A 148 18.40 23.88 -24.52
N LYS A 149 17.91 24.81 -25.35
CA LYS A 149 16.59 24.67 -26.00
C LYS A 149 16.56 23.55 -27.04
N GLU A 150 17.65 23.35 -27.77
CA GLU A 150 17.77 22.31 -28.80
C GLU A 150 18.01 20.91 -28.20
N PHE A 151 18.65 20.86 -27.02
CA PHE A 151 19.02 19.63 -26.33
C PHE A 151 18.36 19.50 -24.95
N SER A 152 17.15 18.95 -24.95
CA SER A 152 16.31 18.74 -23.76
C SER A 152 16.89 17.80 -22.68
N GLU A 153 17.99 17.10 -22.99
CA GLU A 153 18.77 16.31 -22.04
C GLU A 153 19.68 17.17 -21.14
N ILE A 154 19.96 18.43 -21.54
CA ILE A 154 20.75 19.35 -20.74
C ILE A 154 19.87 19.90 -19.62
N GLU A 155 20.19 19.55 -18.37
CA GLU A 155 19.46 20.06 -17.21
C GLU A 155 20.05 21.37 -16.68
N SER A 156 21.37 21.54 -16.77
CA SER A 156 22.04 22.73 -16.24
C SER A 156 23.31 23.07 -17.02
N CYS A 157 23.71 24.34 -16.89
CA CYS A 157 24.98 24.86 -17.35
C CYS A 157 25.69 25.49 -16.15
N ILE A 158 27.00 25.27 -16.04
CA ILE A 158 27.85 25.86 -15.00
C ILE A 158 29.17 26.32 -15.60
N GLU A 159 29.62 27.49 -15.15
CA GLU A 159 30.91 28.06 -15.49
C GLU A 159 31.91 27.80 -14.36
N CYS A 160 33.06 27.23 -14.69
CA CYS A 160 34.08 26.77 -13.73
C CYS A 160 35.48 27.26 -14.11
N SER A 161 36.37 27.33 -13.12
CA SER A 161 37.81 27.41 -13.35
C SER A 161 38.53 26.39 -12.49
N ALA A 162 39.14 25.40 -13.15
CA ALA A 162 40.06 24.48 -12.48
C ALA A 162 41.24 25.22 -11.85
N LYS A 163 41.68 26.34 -12.44
CA LYS A 163 42.87 27.08 -11.99
C LYS A 163 42.63 27.88 -10.72
N THR A 164 41.47 28.53 -10.60
CA THR A 164 41.11 29.33 -9.42
C THR A 164 40.20 28.57 -8.45
N LEU A 165 39.93 27.29 -8.72
CA LEU A 165 39.02 26.43 -7.96
C LEU A 165 37.57 26.95 -7.90
N GLN A 166 37.19 27.81 -8.84
CA GLN A 166 35.87 28.40 -8.87
C GLN A 166 34.83 27.41 -9.40
N ASN A 167 33.73 27.25 -8.65
CA ASN A 167 32.56 26.43 -9.00
C ASN A 167 32.85 24.93 -9.24
N ILE A 168 33.98 24.42 -8.76
CA ILE A 168 34.35 23.00 -8.94
C ILE A 168 33.41 22.10 -8.15
N SER A 169 33.27 22.36 -6.84
CA SER A 169 32.39 21.60 -5.97
C SER A 169 30.92 21.67 -6.42
N GLU A 170 30.48 22.86 -6.85
CA GLU A 170 29.15 23.14 -7.35
C GLU A 170 28.84 22.34 -8.62
N MET A 171 29.81 22.21 -9.54
CA MET A 171 29.64 21.42 -10.77
C MET A 171 29.36 19.95 -10.49
N PHE A 172 30.14 19.32 -9.60
CA PHE A 172 29.90 17.94 -9.20
C PHE A 172 28.63 17.78 -8.36
N TYR A 173 28.30 18.77 -7.52
CA TYR A 173 27.04 18.80 -6.78
C TYR A 173 25.82 18.88 -7.71
N TYR A 174 25.81 19.77 -8.70
CA TYR A 174 24.71 19.87 -9.67
C TYR A 174 24.59 18.62 -10.54
N ALA A 175 25.71 18.01 -10.94
CA ALA A 175 25.69 16.73 -11.64
C ALA A 175 25.08 15.62 -10.77
N GLN A 176 25.40 15.56 -9.48
CA GLN A 176 24.79 14.61 -8.56
C GLN A 176 23.29 14.91 -8.37
N LYS A 177 22.92 16.17 -8.20
CA LYS A 177 21.55 16.63 -8.04
C LYS A 177 20.69 16.28 -9.25
N ALA A 178 21.20 16.41 -10.47
CA ALA A 178 20.50 16.05 -11.70
C ALA A 178 20.02 14.59 -11.73
N VAL A 179 20.82 13.67 -11.17
CA VAL A 179 20.47 12.24 -11.05
C VAL A 179 19.50 11.99 -9.91
N LEU A 180 19.77 12.61 -8.77
CA LEU A 180 19.02 12.37 -7.54
C LEU A 180 17.67 13.08 -7.54
N HIS A 181 17.52 14.19 -8.24
CA HIS A 181 16.35 15.03 -8.26
C HIS A 181 16.10 15.49 -9.70
N PRO A 182 15.68 14.59 -10.61
CA PRO A 182 15.49 14.95 -12.01
C PRO A 182 14.32 15.92 -12.16
N THR A 183 14.46 16.95 -12.99
CA THR A 183 13.40 17.97 -13.14
C THR A 183 12.36 17.55 -14.16
N THR A 184 12.76 16.81 -15.19
CA THR A 184 11.89 16.44 -16.31
C THR A 184 10.59 15.72 -15.90
N PRO A 185 10.60 14.74 -14.97
CA PRO A 185 9.36 14.07 -14.57
C PRO A 185 8.37 15.03 -13.89
N LEU A 186 8.86 16.13 -13.31
CA LEU A 186 8.05 17.06 -12.51
C LEU A 186 7.50 18.21 -13.35
N TYR A 187 8.28 18.73 -14.29
CA TYR A 187 8.04 20.03 -14.93
C TYR A 187 8.36 20.02 -16.42
N ASN A 188 7.45 20.61 -17.20
CA ASN A 188 7.62 20.82 -18.62
C ASN A 188 8.04 22.28 -18.86
N TYR A 189 9.27 22.47 -19.36
CA TYR A 189 9.83 23.79 -19.64
C TYR A 189 9.15 24.51 -20.82
N ASP A 190 8.59 23.78 -21.78
CA ASP A 190 7.92 24.36 -22.95
C ASP A 190 6.58 24.99 -22.57
N THR A 191 5.80 24.29 -21.74
CA THR A 191 4.49 24.78 -21.27
C THR A 191 4.60 25.63 -20.01
N GLN A 192 5.77 25.63 -19.36
CA GLN A 192 6.00 26.23 -18.04
C GLN A 192 5.07 25.70 -16.93
N GLU A 193 4.63 24.45 -17.05
CA GLU A 193 3.71 23.80 -16.09
C GLU A 193 4.26 22.49 -15.52
N LEU A 194 3.69 22.07 -14.38
CA LEU A 194 3.88 20.71 -13.88
C LEU A 194 3.35 19.68 -14.88
N THR A 195 4.02 18.54 -14.99
CA THR A 195 3.54 17.38 -15.76
C THR A 195 2.23 16.83 -15.19
N ASP A 196 1.45 16.11 -16.00
CA ASP A 196 0.16 15.55 -15.56
C ASP A 196 0.35 14.44 -14.51
N GLU A 197 1.42 13.66 -14.62
CA GLU A 197 1.82 12.66 -13.63
C GLU A 197 2.16 13.32 -12.29
N CYS A 198 2.94 14.42 -12.33
CA CYS A 198 3.31 15.17 -11.12
C CYS A 198 2.07 15.81 -10.48
N LYS A 199 1.20 16.44 -11.29
CA LYS A 199 -0.09 16.97 -10.83
C LYS A 199 -0.92 15.86 -10.17
N THR A 200 -0.98 14.67 -10.74
CA THR A 200 -1.73 13.53 -10.19
C THR A 200 -1.17 13.05 -8.85
N ALA A 201 0.16 12.93 -8.74
CA ALA A 201 0.83 12.57 -7.49
C ALA A 201 0.59 13.62 -6.39
N LEU A 202 0.73 14.90 -6.72
CA LEU A 202 0.51 16.02 -5.78
C LEU A 202 -0.96 16.15 -5.37
N LYS A 203 -1.93 15.90 -6.27
CA LYS A 203 -3.37 15.84 -5.93
C LYS A 203 -3.63 14.79 -4.86
N ARG A 204 -3.04 13.60 -5.01
CA ARG A 204 -3.19 12.54 -4.02
C ARG A 204 -2.57 12.95 -2.68
N ILE A 205 -1.37 13.53 -2.69
CA ILE A 205 -0.68 14.00 -1.48
C ILE A 205 -1.53 15.03 -0.75
N PHE A 206 -2.05 16.04 -1.46
CA PHE A 206 -2.94 17.04 -0.88
C PHE A 206 -4.15 16.39 -0.21
N LYS A 207 -4.86 15.49 -0.90
CA LYS A 207 -6.01 14.77 -0.33
C LYS A 207 -5.66 13.90 0.89
N ILE A 208 -4.42 13.44 1.03
CA ILE A 208 -3.99 12.68 2.21
C ILE A 208 -3.70 13.64 3.39
N CYS A 209 -3.23 14.85 3.09
CA CYS A 209 -2.91 15.86 4.10
C CYS A 209 -4.13 16.67 4.56
N ASP A 210 -5.17 16.73 3.74
CA ASP A 210 -6.52 17.20 4.06
C ASP A 210 -7.20 16.13 4.93
N VAL A 211 -7.08 16.30 6.25
CA VAL A 211 -7.47 15.32 7.28
C VAL A 211 -8.96 15.42 7.57
N ASP A 212 -9.53 16.62 7.51
CA ASP A 212 -10.96 16.86 7.73
C ASP A 212 -11.79 16.83 6.43
N ASN A 213 -11.14 16.66 5.27
CA ASN A 213 -11.75 16.45 3.95
C ASN A 213 -12.62 17.64 3.53
N ASP A 214 -12.23 18.86 3.93
CA ASP A 214 -12.90 20.10 3.56
C ASP A 214 -12.41 20.68 2.21
N GLY A 215 -11.39 20.07 1.61
CA GLY A 215 -10.79 20.47 0.35
C GLY A 215 -9.72 21.56 0.47
N LEU A 216 -9.33 21.92 1.68
CA LEU A 216 -8.35 22.94 2.03
C LEU A 216 -7.23 22.33 2.88
N LEU A 217 -6.14 23.07 3.06
CA LEU A 217 -5.11 22.75 4.05
C LEU A 217 -5.02 23.90 5.05
N SER A 218 -5.49 23.62 6.26
CA SER A 218 -5.39 24.50 7.42
C SER A 218 -3.94 24.62 7.91
N ASP A 219 -3.69 25.57 8.81
CA ASP A 219 -2.37 25.77 9.41
C ASP A 219 -1.87 24.55 10.18
N ALA A 220 -2.80 23.84 10.83
CA ALA A 220 -2.50 22.62 11.56
C ALA A 220 -2.05 21.51 10.61
N GLU A 221 -2.76 21.32 9.49
CA GLU A 221 -2.44 20.31 8.47
C GLU A 221 -1.16 20.64 7.72
N LEU A 222 -0.94 21.91 7.37
CA LEU A 222 0.31 22.36 6.74
C LEU A 222 1.51 22.15 7.67
N ASN A 223 1.35 22.42 8.97
CA ASN A 223 2.40 22.18 9.94
C ASN A 223 2.66 20.67 10.12
N ALA A 224 1.61 19.84 10.17
CA ALA A 224 1.75 18.38 10.22
C ALA A 224 2.43 17.83 8.97
N PHE A 225 2.05 18.30 7.78
CA PHE A 225 2.68 18.00 6.50
C PHE A 225 4.17 18.38 6.49
N GLN A 226 4.50 19.58 6.96
CA GLN A 226 5.88 20.06 7.05
C GLN A 226 6.70 19.18 8.01
N GLN A 227 6.16 18.90 9.19
CA GLN A 227 6.79 18.04 10.19
C GLN A 227 7.02 16.62 9.64
N TRP A 228 6.08 16.08 8.88
CA TRP A 228 6.21 14.77 8.24
C TRP A 228 7.31 14.72 7.17
N CYS A 229 7.32 15.72 6.28
CA CYS A 229 8.21 15.74 5.13
C CYS A 229 9.64 16.10 5.53
N PHE A 230 9.80 17.10 6.40
CA PHE A 230 11.08 17.78 6.66
C PHE A 230 11.54 17.69 8.13
N ASN A 231 10.79 16.99 9.00
CA ASN A 231 11.08 16.86 10.43
C ASN A 231 11.26 18.19 11.18
N THR A 232 10.70 19.28 10.64
CA THR A 232 10.84 20.63 11.18
C THR A 232 9.48 21.30 11.16
N PRO A 233 9.00 21.89 12.28
CA PRO A 233 7.72 22.58 12.28
C PRO A 233 7.83 23.89 11.50
N LEU A 234 6.72 24.30 10.89
CA LEU A 234 6.66 25.56 10.15
C LEU A 234 6.49 26.73 11.15
N GLN A 235 7.34 27.74 11.03
CA GLN A 235 7.17 28.96 11.83
C GLN A 235 5.92 29.71 11.35
N PRO A 236 5.06 30.22 12.23
CA PRO A 236 3.82 30.90 11.83
C PRO A 236 4.05 32.06 10.86
N GLN A 237 5.10 32.85 11.05
CA GLN A 237 5.44 33.95 10.15
C GLN A 237 5.77 33.46 8.73
N VAL A 238 6.50 32.35 8.61
CA VAL A 238 6.85 31.77 7.31
C VAL A 238 5.59 31.28 6.58
N LEU A 239 4.62 30.75 7.33
CA LEU A 239 3.36 30.31 6.76
C LEU A 239 2.55 31.50 6.20
N GLU A 240 2.47 32.59 6.94
CA GLU A 240 1.81 33.82 6.48
C GLU A 240 2.52 34.40 5.24
N ASP A 241 3.85 34.39 5.22
CA ASP A 241 4.62 34.82 4.04
C ASP A 241 4.32 33.94 2.82
N VAL A 242 4.18 32.63 3.00
CA VAL A 242 3.79 31.69 1.93
C VAL A 242 2.38 31.99 1.43
N LYS A 243 1.41 32.18 2.33
CA LYS A 243 0.03 32.54 1.96
C LYS A 243 -0.02 33.88 1.23
N ALA A 244 0.74 34.88 1.66
CA ALA A 244 0.83 36.18 0.99
C ALA A 244 1.39 36.05 -0.44
N VAL A 245 2.39 35.19 -0.64
CA VAL A 245 2.89 34.87 -1.98
C VAL A 245 1.80 34.20 -2.82
N LEU A 246 1.04 33.25 -2.28
CA LEU A 246 -0.05 32.59 -3.00
C LEU A 246 -1.15 33.58 -3.41
N SER A 247 -1.67 34.35 -2.46
CA SER A 247 -2.72 35.35 -2.72
C SER A 247 -2.32 36.43 -3.73
N LYS A 248 -1.01 36.73 -3.84
CA LYS A 248 -0.50 37.70 -4.81
C LYS A 248 -0.39 37.13 -6.24
N ASN A 249 -0.09 35.84 -6.38
CA ASN A 249 0.27 35.26 -7.68
C ASN A 249 -0.82 34.40 -8.32
N ILE A 250 -1.78 33.88 -7.54
CA ILE A 250 -2.86 33.03 -8.07
C ILE A 250 -4.20 33.37 -7.40
N GLU A 251 -5.21 33.60 -8.23
CA GLU A 251 -6.61 33.72 -7.79
C GLU A 251 -7.08 32.37 -7.21
N ASP A 252 -7.77 32.40 -6.08
CA ASP A 252 -8.17 31.21 -5.31
C ASP A 252 -7.01 30.33 -4.79
N GLY A 253 -5.79 30.87 -4.66
CA GLY A 253 -4.66 30.13 -4.04
C GLY A 253 -4.83 29.90 -2.53
N VAL A 254 -5.54 30.81 -1.88
CA VAL A 254 -5.84 30.78 -0.45
C VAL A 254 -7.33 31.10 -0.30
N TYR A 255 -8.04 30.30 0.49
CA TYR A 255 -9.45 30.50 0.81
C TYR A 255 -9.65 30.42 2.32
N ASN A 256 -10.29 31.44 2.91
CA ASN A 256 -10.48 31.56 4.36
C ASN A 256 -9.20 31.37 5.21
N GLY A 257 -8.05 31.78 4.68
CA GLY A 257 -6.76 31.61 5.35
C GLY A 257 -6.13 30.21 5.22
N CYS A 258 -6.78 29.27 4.54
CA CYS A 258 -6.28 27.94 4.24
C CYS A 258 -5.76 27.84 2.80
N VAL A 259 -4.78 26.96 2.56
CA VAL A 259 -4.20 26.77 1.22
C VAL A 259 -5.10 25.84 0.41
N THR A 260 -5.46 26.24 -0.82
CA THR A 260 -6.28 25.41 -1.71
C THR A 260 -5.41 24.43 -2.50
N MET A 261 -6.03 23.42 -3.14
CA MET A 261 -5.33 22.52 -4.07
C MET A 261 -4.55 23.28 -5.16
N LYS A 262 -5.14 24.34 -5.72
CA LYS A 262 -4.48 25.18 -6.74
C LYS A 262 -3.27 25.90 -6.15
N GLY A 263 -3.41 26.48 -4.95
CA GLY A 263 -2.31 27.12 -4.23
C GLY A 263 -1.17 26.15 -3.92
N PHE A 264 -1.49 24.93 -3.48
CA PHE A 264 -0.51 23.89 -3.21
C PHE A 264 0.28 23.50 -4.47
N MET A 265 -0.40 23.28 -5.60
CA MET A 265 0.27 23.00 -6.88
C MET A 265 1.16 24.15 -7.33
N PHE A 266 0.67 25.38 -7.23
CA PHE A 266 1.42 26.57 -7.58
C PHE A 266 2.69 26.70 -6.73
N LEU A 267 2.61 26.41 -5.43
CA LEU A 267 3.77 26.43 -4.54
C LEU A 267 4.84 25.42 -4.98
N GLN A 268 4.43 24.20 -5.34
CA GLN A 268 5.36 23.18 -5.86
C GLN A 268 5.99 23.62 -7.19
N CYS A 269 5.21 24.19 -8.09
CA CYS A 269 5.70 24.76 -9.35
C CYS A 269 6.75 25.86 -9.09
N LEU A 270 6.47 26.78 -8.16
CA LEU A 270 7.36 27.88 -7.80
C LEU A 270 8.69 27.39 -7.19
N PHE A 271 8.68 26.29 -6.41
CA PHE A 271 9.93 25.69 -5.93
C PHE A 271 10.79 25.17 -7.09
N ILE A 272 10.19 24.48 -8.06
CA ILE A 272 10.91 23.95 -9.21
C ILE A 272 11.48 25.08 -10.07
N GLN A 273 10.69 26.12 -10.36
CA GLN A 273 11.13 27.30 -11.12
C GLN A 273 12.30 28.04 -10.45
N ARG A 274 12.39 28.01 -9.11
CA ARG A 274 13.50 28.56 -8.34
C ARG A 274 14.70 27.62 -8.20
N GLY A 275 14.71 26.51 -8.95
CA GLY A 275 15.78 25.50 -8.91
C GLY A 275 15.80 24.66 -7.62
N ARG A 276 14.70 24.63 -6.87
CA ARG A 276 14.54 23.92 -5.58
C ARG A 276 13.67 22.66 -5.69
N ASN A 277 13.79 21.96 -6.81
CA ASN A 277 13.04 20.75 -7.12
C ASN A 277 13.31 19.58 -6.14
N GLU A 278 14.44 19.60 -5.40
CA GLU A 278 14.71 18.67 -4.30
C GLU A 278 13.64 18.73 -3.20
N THR A 279 13.06 19.91 -2.97
CA THR A 279 11.98 20.11 -1.98
C THR A 279 10.73 19.33 -2.39
N THR A 280 10.34 19.41 -3.66
CA THR A 280 9.19 18.66 -4.20
C THR A 280 9.47 17.16 -4.22
N TRP A 281 10.68 16.73 -4.58
CA TRP A 281 11.07 15.33 -4.53
C TRP A 281 11.08 14.76 -3.11
N ALA A 282 11.50 15.54 -2.11
CA ALA A 282 11.46 15.13 -0.71
C ALA A 282 10.02 14.82 -0.27
N VAL A 283 9.07 15.66 -0.65
CA VAL A 283 7.64 15.41 -0.44
C VAL A 283 7.21 14.13 -1.17
N LEU A 284 7.43 14.03 -2.48
CA LEU A 284 7.01 12.87 -3.28
C LEU A 284 7.53 11.54 -2.70
N ARG A 285 8.81 11.48 -2.33
CA ARG A 285 9.42 10.29 -1.73
C ARG A 285 8.85 9.93 -0.37
N LYS A 286 8.51 10.93 0.45
CA LYS A 286 7.85 10.72 1.75
C LYS A 286 6.47 10.09 1.63
N PHE A 287 5.79 10.31 0.50
CA PHE A 287 4.51 9.69 0.16
C PHE A 287 4.64 8.43 -0.72
N GLY A 288 5.87 7.94 -0.90
CA GLY A 288 6.15 6.66 -1.54
C GLY A 288 6.39 6.71 -3.03
N TYR A 289 6.56 7.88 -3.65
CA TYR A 289 6.85 7.99 -5.08
C TYR A 289 8.34 7.80 -5.39
N ASP A 290 8.63 7.13 -6.51
CA ASP A 290 9.96 7.02 -7.10
C ASP A 290 10.20 8.10 -8.19
N ASN A 291 11.36 8.04 -8.85
CA ASN A 291 11.77 9.03 -9.84
C ASN A 291 10.89 9.01 -11.12
N ASP A 292 10.13 7.94 -11.34
CA ASP A 292 9.20 7.80 -12.47
C ASP A 292 7.76 8.20 -12.06
N LEU A 293 7.62 8.81 -10.87
CA LEU A 293 6.35 9.18 -10.24
C LEU A 293 5.41 7.99 -10.07
N GLN A 294 5.98 6.78 -9.94
CA GLN A 294 5.25 5.58 -9.59
C GLN A 294 5.38 5.30 -8.09
N MET A 295 4.39 4.61 -7.54
CA MET A 295 4.43 4.22 -6.13
C MET A 295 5.43 3.08 -5.94
N ALA A 296 6.45 3.32 -5.13
CA ALA A 296 7.50 2.38 -4.83
C ALA A 296 6.91 1.08 -4.25
N LYS A 297 7.31 -0.06 -4.81
CA LYS A 297 6.80 -1.38 -4.41
C LYS A 297 6.96 -1.65 -2.92
N GLU A 298 8.05 -1.16 -2.32
CA GLU A 298 8.33 -1.31 -0.88
C GLU A 298 7.35 -0.53 0.00
N TYR A 299 6.85 0.61 -0.50
CA TYR A 299 5.87 1.44 0.19
C TYR A 299 4.48 0.80 0.19
N ILE A 300 4.03 0.31 -0.97
CA ILE A 300 2.70 -0.29 -1.15
C ILE A 300 2.63 -1.78 -0.77
N LYS A 301 3.73 -2.52 -0.89
CA LYS A 301 3.80 -3.96 -0.61
C LYS A 301 4.94 -4.25 0.35
N PRO A 302 4.88 -3.71 1.58
CA PRO A 302 5.88 -3.99 2.59
C PRO A 302 5.90 -5.49 2.90
N LEU A 303 7.09 -5.99 3.24
CA LEU A 303 7.29 -7.41 3.47
C LEU A 303 6.63 -7.85 4.79
N LEU A 304 5.51 -8.58 4.70
CA LEU A 304 4.87 -9.25 5.83
C LEU A 304 4.98 -10.77 5.67
N LYS A 305 5.70 -11.41 6.59
CA LYS A 305 5.82 -12.88 6.62
C LYS A 305 4.62 -13.48 7.36
N VAL A 306 3.84 -14.31 6.68
CA VAL A 306 2.72 -15.05 7.26
C VAL A 306 3.09 -16.55 7.30
N PRO A 307 3.36 -17.13 8.48
CA PRO A 307 3.68 -18.56 8.59
C PRO A 307 2.50 -19.46 8.19
N SER A 308 2.81 -20.70 7.82
CA SER A 308 1.79 -21.70 7.46
C SER A 308 0.88 -22.01 8.65
N GLY A 309 -0.44 -21.97 8.44
CA GLY A 309 -1.43 -22.22 9.49
C GLY A 309 -1.79 -21.00 10.35
N CYS A 310 -1.16 -19.84 10.11
CA CYS A 310 -1.58 -18.54 10.63
C CYS A 310 -2.61 -17.88 9.70
N THR A 311 -3.33 -16.89 10.23
CA THR A 311 -4.24 -16.02 9.46
C THR A 311 -3.87 -14.57 9.70
N THR A 312 -4.40 -13.68 8.87
CA THR A 312 -4.19 -12.23 8.98
C THR A 312 -5.50 -11.54 9.32
N GLU A 313 -5.45 -10.66 10.32
CA GLU A 313 -6.59 -9.87 10.80
C GLU A 313 -6.20 -8.40 10.86
N LEU A 314 -7.17 -7.50 10.81
CA LEU A 314 -6.91 -6.08 11.08
C LEU A 314 -6.54 -5.91 12.57
N SER A 315 -5.48 -5.15 12.83
CA SER A 315 -5.15 -4.71 14.19
C SER A 315 -6.13 -3.65 14.67
N HIS A 316 -6.14 -3.37 15.98
CA HIS A 316 -6.93 -2.26 16.53
C HIS A 316 -6.64 -0.93 15.83
N LYS A 317 -5.35 -0.64 15.58
CA LYS A 317 -4.93 0.57 14.85
C LYS A 317 -5.45 0.61 13.42
N GLY A 318 -5.44 -0.54 12.73
CA GLY A 318 -6.00 -0.67 11.39
C GLY A 318 -7.51 -0.45 11.37
N GLN A 319 -8.23 -1.01 12.34
CA GLN A 319 -9.68 -0.84 12.48
C GLN A 319 -10.06 0.61 12.80
N GLU A 320 -9.32 1.24 13.71
CA GLU A 320 -9.51 2.65 14.09
C GLU A 320 -9.33 3.57 12.89
N PHE A 321 -8.24 3.40 12.13
CA PHE A 321 -7.99 4.17 10.90
C PHE A 321 -9.12 4.03 9.89
N LEU A 322 -9.56 2.80 9.58
CA LEU A 322 -10.65 2.56 8.65
C LEU A 322 -11.99 3.13 9.16
N THR A 323 -12.22 3.09 10.47
CA THR A 323 -13.41 3.68 11.08
C THR A 323 -13.43 5.20 10.92
N GLN A 324 -12.30 5.86 11.17
CA GLN A 324 -12.18 7.31 10.96
C GLN A 324 -12.39 7.67 9.48
N LEU A 325 -11.84 6.89 8.55
CA LEU A 325 -12.09 7.11 7.11
C LEU A 325 -13.56 6.94 6.74
N PHE A 326 -14.25 5.95 7.31
CA PHE A 326 -15.69 5.79 7.07
C PHE A 326 -16.46 7.02 7.54
N ILE A 327 -16.25 7.44 8.79
CA ILE A 327 -16.95 8.59 9.39
C ILE A 327 -16.68 9.89 8.62
N LEU A 328 -15.46 10.07 8.12
CA LEU A 328 -15.06 11.24 7.34
C LEU A 328 -15.81 11.35 6.01
N HIS A 329 -16.15 10.21 5.40
CA HIS A 329 -16.77 10.16 4.08
C HIS A 329 -18.29 9.90 4.13
N ASP A 330 -18.86 9.49 5.27
CA ASP A 330 -20.30 9.43 5.53
C ASP A 330 -20.83 10.85 5.82
N GLN A 331 -21.08 11.60 4.75
CA GLN A 331 -21.44 13.02 4.82
C GLN A 331 -22.87 13.22 5.28
N ASP A 332 -23.78 12.34 4.86
CA ASP A 332 -25.19 12.39 5.24
C ASP A 332 -25.48 11.73 6.60
N LYS A 333 -24.48 11.05 7.18
CA LYS A 333 -24.52 10.41 8.51
C LYS A 333 -25.58 9.32 8.59
N ASP A 334 -25.82 8.63 7.48
CA ASP A 334 -26.79 7.53 7.41
C ASP A 334 -26.19 6.18 7.82
N ASN A 335 -24.90 6.16 8.23
CA ASN A 335 -24.14 4.98 8.61
C ASN A 335 -23.99 3.98 7.45
N ALA A 336 -24.05 4.47 6.21
CA ALA A 336 -23.69 3.79 4.99
C ALA A 336 -22.88 4.74 4.08
N LEU A 337 -22.25 4.19 3.04
CA LEU A 337 -21.57 4.96 2.02
C LEU A 337 -22.32 4.81 0.70
N SER A 338 -22.89 5.92 0.24
CA SER A 338 -23.43 6.04 -1.11
C SER A 338 -22.32 5.87 -2.18
N PRO A 339 -22.66 5.63 -3.45
CA PRO A 339 -21.66 5.50 -4.51
C PRO A 339 -20.74 6.71 -4.64
N LEU A 340 -21.27 7.92 -4.42
CA LEU A 340 -20.49 9.17 -4.49
C LEU A 340 -19.51 9.29 -3.31
N GLU A 341 -19.93 8.90 -2.11
CA GLU A 341 -19.07 8.89 -0.93
C GLU A 341 -17.98 7.82 -1.03
N LEU A 342 -18.31 6.67 -1.59
CA LEU A 342 -17.35 5.60 -1.86
C LEU A 342 -16.31 6.03 -2.91
N GLU A 343 -16.74 6.73 -3.96
CA GLU A 343 -15.85 7.34 -4.95
C GLU A 343 -14.96 8.40 -4.31
N SER A 344 -15.50 9.25 -3.43
CA SER A 344 -14.76 10.23 -2.66
C SER A 344 -13.68 9.59 -1.77
N LEU A 345 -14.03 8.53 -1.03
CA LEU A 345 -13.12 7.78 -0.15
C LEU A 345 -11.95 7.17 -0.94
N PHE A 346 -12.25 6.54 -2.07
CA PHE A 346 -11.23 5.92 -2.92
C PHE A 346 -10.63 6.86 -3.96
N SER A 347 -10.94 8.15 -3.91
CA SER A 347 -10.38 9.15 -4.84
C SER A 347 -8.88 9.40 -4.64
N LYS A 348 -8.30 8.84 -3.56
CA LYS A 348 -6.87 8.79 -3.25
C LYS A 348 -6.18 7.53 -3.82
N CYS A 349 -6.95 6.59 -4.37
CA CYS A 349 -6.50 5.32 -4.94
C CYS A 349 -6.55 5.35 -6.46
N LEU A 350 -5.81 4.43 -7.12
CA LEU A 350 -5.88 4.25 -8.57
C LEU A 350 -7.26 3.74 -9.03
N ALA A 351 -7.85 2.85 -8.23
CA ALA A 351 -9.19 2.31 -8.42
C ALA A 351 -9.71 1.76 -7.07
N PRO A 352 -11.03 1.63 -6.86
CA PRO A 352 -11.58 0.98 -5.67
C PRO A 352 -11.07 -0.45 -5.45
N PRO A 353 -10.90 -0.91 -4.19
CA PRO A 353 -10.37 -2.25 -3.87
C PRO A 353 -11.32 -3.38 -4.23
N TRP A 354 -12.60 -3.08 -4.34
CA TRP A 354 -13.67 -3.99 -4.69
C TRP A 354 -14.62 -3.30 -5.65
N GLU A 355 -15.14 -4.07 -6.60
CA GLU A 355 -16.21 -3.66 -7.49
C GLU A 355 -17.56 -3.85 -6.80
N ASP A 356 -18.66 -3.61 -7.53
CA ASP A 356 -20.04 -3.71 -7.02
C ASP A 356 -20.45 -5.08 -6.44
N GLU A 357 -19.59 -6.10 -6.56
CA GLU A 357 -19.77 -7.42 -5.93
C GLU A 357 -19.87 -7.38 -4.40
N TYR A 358 -19.40 -6.31 -3.74
CA TYR A 358 -19.54 -6.18 -2.27
C TYR A 358 -21.01 -6.19 -1.84
N LYS A 359 -21.95 -5.71 -2.68
CA LYS A 359 -23.40 -5.70 -2.43
C LYS A 359 -23.97 -7.09 -2.14
N TYR A 360 -23.23 -8.11 -2.56
CA TYR A 360 -23.58 -9.51 -2.45
C TYR A 360 -22.77 -10.27 -1.39
N THR A 361 -21.78 -9.62 -0.80
CA THR A 361 -20.79 -10.21 0.09
C THR A 361 -20.97 -9.75 1.53
N VAL A 362 -21.43 -8.51 1.73
CA VAL A 362 -21.54 -7.86 3.04
C VAL A 362 -22.91 -7.20 3.25
N THR A 363 -23.19 -6.74 4.47
CA THR A 363 -24.42 -6.03 4.83
C THR A 363 -24.54 -4.68 4.12
N THR A 364 -25.65 -4.46 3.43
CA THR A 364 -26.03 -3.20 2.78
C THR A 364 -27.34 -2.65 3.34
N ASN A 365 -27.56 -1.35 3.18
CA ASN A 365 -28.82 -0.71 3.57
C ASN A 365 -29.92 -1.00 2.51
N GLU A 366 -31.12 -0.45 2.71
CA GLU A 366 -32.27 -0.67 1.81
C GLU A 366 -32.05 -0.15 0.37
N ARG A 367 -31.06 0.75 0.17
CA ARG A 367 -30.66 1.28 -1.14
C ARG A 367 -29.50 0.48 -1.77
N GLY A 368 -29.01 -0.56 -1.10
CA GLY A 368 -27.85 -1.34 -1.53
C GLY A 368 -26.50 -0.65 -1.28
N TRP A 369 -26.46 0.40 -0.45
CA TRP A 369 -25.24 1.09 -0.06
C TRP A 369 -24.53 0.32 1.06
N ILE A 370 -23.20 0.35 1.08
CA ILE A 370 -22.42 -0.41 2.05
C ILE A 370 -22.53 0.24 3.43
N THR A 371 -23.04 -0.50 4.42
CA THR A 371 -23.15 -0.02 5.80
C THR A 371 -21.78 0.02 6.48
N TYR A 372 -21.64 0.71 7.62
CA TYR A 372 -20.42 0.66 8.43
C TYR A 372 -19.98 -0.78 8.75
N GLU A 373 -20.92 -1.62 9.21
CA GLU A 373 -20.65 -3.04 9.50
C GLU A 373 -20.18 -3.78 8.24
N GLY A 374 -20.86 -3.53 7.11
CA GLY A 374 -20.50 -4.12 5.83
C GLY A 374 -19.11 -3.68 5.36
N TYR A 375 -18.76 -2.41 5.52
CA TYR A 375 -17.47 -1.83 5.18
C TYR A 375 -16.34 -2.48 6.00
N MET A 376 -16.51 -2.59 7.31
CA MET A 376 -15.54 -3.24 8.20
C MET A 376 -15.41 -4.75 7.91
N CYS A 377 -16.51 -5.42 7.60
CA CYS A 377 -16.51 -6.82 7.18
C CYS A 377 -15.78 -7.03 5.86
N GLN A 378 -15.95 -6.14 4.90
CA GLN A 378 -15.31 -6.22 3.59
C GLN A 378 -13.78 -6.06 3.70
N TRP A 379 -13.31 -5.11 4.51
CA TRP A 379 -11.89 -4.98 4.84
C TRP A 379 -11.34 -6.20 5.58
N SER A 380 -12.11 -6.75 6.52
CA SER A 380 -11.72 -7.95 7.26
C SER A 380 -11.58 -9.17 6.33
N LEU A 381 -12.51 -9.34 5.39
CA LEU A 381 -12.45 -10.36 4.36
C LEU A 381 -11.23 -10.20 3.44
N MET A 382 -10.99 -8.99 2.94
CA MET A 382 -9.82 -8.72 2.10
C MET A 382 -8.51 -8.98 2.87
N THR A 383 -8.46 -8.62 4.16
CA THR A 383 -7.29 -8.88 5.01
C THR A 383 -7.04 -10.36 5.20
N TYR A 384 -8.11 -11.15 5.37
CA TYR A 384 -8.03 -12.59 5.54
C TYR A 384 -7.61 -13.33 4.27
N VAL A 385 -8.12 -12.91 3.10
CA VAL A 385 -7.89 -13.59 1.82
C VAL A 385 -6.65 -13.07 1.10
N ASN A 386 -6.41 -11.75 1.12
CA ASN A 386 -5.33 -11.10 0.39
C ASN A 386 -4.76 -9.91 1.18
N VAL A 387 -3.94 -10.23 2.19
CA VAL A 387 -3.25 -9.24 3.02
C VAL A 387 -2.38 -8.27 2.22
N LYS A 388 -1.80 -8.71 1.10
CA LYS A 388 -0.96 -7.85 0.25
C LYS A 388 -1.78 -6.72 -0.39
N LYS A 389 -2.97 -7.03 -0.90
CA LYS A 389 -3.90 -6.01 -1.43
C LYS A 389 -4.37 -5.08 -0.31
N THR A 390 -4.60 -5.60 0.89
CA THR A 390 -4.94 -4.76 2.06
C THR A 390 -3.84 -3.75 2.37
N LEU A 391 -2.58 -4.19 2.48
CA LEU A 391 -1.43 -3.31 2.74
C LEU A 391 -1.26 -2.25 1.65
N GLU A 392 -1.47 -2.63 0.39
CA GLU A 392 -1.42 -1.71 -0.75
C GLU A 392 -2.47 -0.60 -0.62
N TYR A 393 -3.71 -0.94 -0.28
CA TYR A 393 -4.74 0.08 -0.11
C TYR A 393 -4.59 0.90 1.18
N MET A 394 -4.09 0.32 2.26
CA MET A 394 -3.72 1.08 3.47
C MET A 394 -2.67 2.15 3.14
N ALA A 395 -1.69 1.81 2.31
CA ALA A 395 -0.68 2.75 1.83
C ALA A 395 -1.28 3.82 0.90
N TYR A 396 -2.19 3.45 -0.02
CA TYR A 396 -2.90 4.42 -0.88
C TYR A 396 -3.73 5.42 -0.07
N LEU A 397 -4.46 4.95 0.93
CA LEU A 397 -5.32 5.75 1.81
C LEU A 397 -4.54 6.61 2.82
N GLY A 398 -3.22 6.43 2.92
CA GLY A 398 -2.37 7.28 3.76
C GLY A 398 -2.16 6.78 5.19
N TYR A 399 -2.37 5.49 5.49
CA TYR A 399 -2.16 4.92 6.84
C TYR A 399 -0.77 5.25 7.41
N ASN A 400 0.25 5.29 6.55
CA ASN A 400 1.63 5.55 6.98
C ASN A 400 1.80 6.93 7.64
N LEU A 401 1.01 7.93 7.22
CA LEU A 401 1.00 9.28 7.82
C LEU A 401 0.27 9.28 9.17
N TYR A 402 -0.85 8.56 9.27
CA TYR A 402 -1.74 8.58 10.44
C TYR A 402 -1.05 8.24 11.77
N ASN A 403 -0.15 7.25 11.76
CA ASN A 403 0.57 6.80 12.96
C ASN A 403 2.10 6.86 12.87
N ASN A 404 2.66 7.40 11.78
CA ASN A 404 4.10 7.35 11.49
C ASN A 404 4.69 5.92 11.57
N GLU A 405 3.90 4.95 11.12
CA GLU A 405 4.23 3.53 11.14
C GLU A 405 4.02 2.93 9.75
N CYS A 406 4.72 1.84 9.45
CA CYS A 406 4.48 1.10 8.22
C CYS A 406 3.06 0.49 8.23
N ALA A 407 2.41 0.39 7.06
CA ALA A 407 1.13 -0.28 6.87
C ALA A 407 1.05 -1.70 7.48
N THR A 408 2.19 -2.38 7.68
CA THR A 408 2.25 -3.67 8.40
C THR A 408 1.71 -3.60 9.84
N ALA A 409 1.78 -2.45 10.51
CA ALA A 409 1.22 -2.24 11.83
C ALA A 409 -0.33 -2.27 11.85
N ALA A 410 -0.97 -2.08 10.69
CA ALA A 410 -2.42 -2.25 10.53
C ALA A 410 -2.86 -3.73 10.59
N ILE A 411 -1.92 -4.67 10.53
CA ILE A 411 -2.21 -6.10 10.43
C ILE A 411 -1.68 -6.87 11.63
N THR A 412 -2.52 -7.73 12.20
CA THR A 412 -2.14 -8.74 13.19
C THR A 412 -2.02 -10.09 12.51
N VAL A 413 -0.85 -10.74 12.61
CA VAL A 413 -0.67 -12.14 12.21
C VAL A 413 -1.04 -13.02 13.41
N THR A 414 -2.06 -13.86 13.24
CA THR A 414 -2.52 -14.75 14.31
C THR A 414 -1.51 -15.88 14.52
N ARG A 415 -1.59 -16.56 15.68
CA ARG A 415 -0.78 -17.74 15.94
C ARG A 415 -1.26 -18.95 15.13
N GLU A 416 -0.39 -19.95 15.00
CA GLU A 416 -0.71 -21.18 14.27
C GLU A 416 -1.93 -21.90 14.84
N LYS A 417 -2.80 -22.40 13.95
CA LYS A 417 -4.00 -23.15 14.30
C LYS A 417 -3.71 -24.39 15.15
N LYS A 418 -2.55 -25.04 14.97
CA LYS A 418 -2.15 -26.20 15.79
C LYS A 418 -2.00 -25.84 17.27
N LEU A 419 -1.49 -24.64 17.58
CA LEU A 419 -1.37 -24.14 18.94
C LEU A 419 -2.72 -23.78 19.55
N ASP A 420 -3.65 -23.21 18.76
CA ASP A 420 -5.04 -23.00 19.18
C ASP A 420 -5.71 -24.32 19.57
N LEU A 421 -5.54 -25.35 18.73
CA LEU A 421 -6.06 -26.69 19.02
C LEU A 421 -5.38 -27.31 20.24
N ALA A 422 -4.07 -27.11 20.46
CA ALA A 422 -3.39 -27.62 21.65
C ALA A 422 -3.89 -26.93 22.94
N LYS A 423 -4.10 -25.61 22.89
CA LYS A 423 -4.59 -24.79 24.01
C LYS A 423 -6.11 -24.85 24.21
N LYS A 424 -6.82 -25.51 23.30
CA LYS A 424 -8.29 -25.65 23.30
C LYS A 424 -9.07 -24.32 23.27
N GLN A 425 -8.42 -23.23 22.86
CA GLN A 425 -9.02 -21.90 22.77
C GLN A 425 -8.36 -21.15 21.62
N SER A 426 -9.14 -20.53 20.74
CA SER A 426 -8.62 -19.60 19.74
C SER A 426 -8.70 -18.15 20.22
N SER A 427 -7.66 -17.37 19.93
CA SER A 427 -7.66 -15.92 20.13
C SER A 427 -8.04 -15.16 18.85
N ARG A 428 -8.46 -15.88 17.80
CA ARG A 428 -8.86 -15.29 16.51
C ARG A 428 -10.18 -14.55 16.64
N ASN A 429 -10.33 -13.55 15.80
CA ASN A 429 -11.58 -12.80 15.64
C ASN A 429 -12.27 -13.11 14.31
N VAL A 430 -11.53 -13.64 13.32
CA VAL A 430 -12.07 -13.99 12.01
C VAL A 430 -12.03 -15.50 11.81
N TYR A 431 -13.18 -16.11 11.51
CA TYR A 431 -13.32 -17.53 11.28
C TYR A 431 -13.90 -17.84 9.90
N CYS A 432 -13.35 -18.82 9.21
CA CYS A 432 -13.86 -19.28 7.91
C CYS A 432 -14.72 -20.54 8.08
N CYS A 433 -15.97 -20.47 7.63
CA CYS A 433 -16.93 -21.56 7.59
C CYS A 433 -17.18 -22.01 6.14
N HIS A 434 -16.98 -23.29 5.85
CA HIS A 434 -17.34 -23.84 4.54
C HIS A 434 -18.75 -24.45 4.59
N VAL A 435 -19.61 -23.99 3.69
CA VAL A 435 -20.99 -24.45 3.53
C VAL A 435 -21.02 -25.43 2.36
N ILE A 436 -21.28 -26.71 2.65
CA ILE A 436 -21.17 -27.81 1.69
C ILE A 436 -22.48 -28.60 1.67
N GLY A 437 -22.93 -28.99 0.50
CA GLY A 437 -24.21 -29.66 0.29
C GLY A 437 -24.55 -29.83 -1.18
N ALA A 438 -25.55 -30.67 -1.45
CA ALA A 438 -25.97 -30.98 -2.82
C ALA A 438 -26.43 -29.73 -3.59
N LYS A 439 -26.49 -29.84 -4.93
CA LYS A 439 -27.13 -28.84 -5.78
C LYS A 439 -28.59 -28.66 -5.31
N SER A 440 -29.05 -27.41 -5.25
CA SER A 440 -30.41 -27.05 -4.80
C SER A 440 -30.73 -27.34 -3.32
N ALA A 441 -29.74 -27.69 -2.49
CA ALA A 441 -29.93 -27.84 -1.04
C ALA A 441 -30.16 -26.51 -0.30
N GLY A 442 -30.19 -25.37 -1.01
CA GLY A 442 -30.43 -24.04 -0.45
C GLY A 442 -29.23 -23.41 0.28
N LYS A 443 -28.00 -23.83 -0.06
CA LYS A 443 -26.75 -23.28 0.50
C LYS A 443 -26.63 -21.77 0.32
N THR A 444 -26.80 -21.31 -0.93
CA THR A 444 -26.68 -19.91 -1.28
C THR A 444 -27.68 -19.06 -0.50
N THR A 445 -28.94 -19.52 -0.40
CA THR A 445 -29.96 -18.81 0.39
C THR A 445 -29.60 -18.76 1.87
N LEU A 446 -29.11 -19.87 2.46
CA LEU A 446 -28.60 -19.90 3.83
C LEU A 446 -27.49 -18.86 4.04
N CYS A 447 -26.49 -18.82 3.15
CA CYS A 447 -25.42 -17.84 3.26
C CYS A 447 -25.96 -16.41 3.13
N ARG A 448 -26.87 -16.15 2.19
CA ARG A 448 -27.43 -14.81 1.92
C ARG A 448 -28.28 -14.27 3.06
N THR A 449 -29.02 -15.15 3.73
CA THR A 449 -29.77 -14.77 4.94
C THR A 449 -28.88 -14.30 6.10
N PHE A 450 -27.56 -14.51 6.03
CA PHE A 450 -26.61 -14.00 7.02
C PHE A 450 -26.36 -12.49 6.90
N ILE A 451 -26.48 -11.92 5.71
CA ILE A 451 -26.34 -10.47 5.44
C ILE A 451 -27.69 -9.77 5.25
N ASP A 452 -28.70 -10.50 4.76
CA ASP A 452 -30.07 -9.99 4.63
C ASP A 452 -31.05 -10.89 5.43
N PRO A 453 -31.32 -10.55 6.70
CA PRO A 453 -32.29 -11.28 7.51
C PRO A 453 -33.74 -11.16 7.02
N LYS A 454 -34.07 -10.19 6.15
CA LYS A 454 -35.41 -9.98 5.61
C LYS A 454 -35.66 -10.81 4.33
N LEU A 455 -34.62 -11.43 3.77
CA LEU A 455 -34.69 -12.24 2.55
C LEU A 455 -35.75 -13.36 2.67
N GLU A 456 -36.59 -13.46 1.65
CA GLU A 456 -37.64 -14.48 1.50
C GLU A 456 -37.42 -15.37 0.27
N LYS A 457 -36.95 -14.80 -0.84
CA LYS A 457 -36.56 -15.51 -2.07
C LYS A 457 -35.35 -14.83 -2.71
N LEU A 458 -34.54 -15.61 -3.44
CA LEU A 458 -33.47 -15.06 -4.28
C LEU A 458 -34.07 -14.60 -5.61
N ASN A 459 -33.67 -13.42 -6.10
CA ASN A 459 -34.06 -12.92 -7.42
C ASN A 459 -33.09 -13.47 -8.49
N ASP A 460 -33.52 -13.51 -9.76
CA ASP A 460 -32.71 -14.06 -10.85
C ASP A 460 -31.39 -13.27 -11.08
N ASP A 461 -31.39 -11.94 -10.87
CA ASP A 461 -30.18 -11.10 -10.92
C ASP A 461 -29.16 -11.46 -9.83
N THR A 462 -29.63 -11.91 -8.66
CA THR A 462 -28.76 -12.31 -7.53
C THR A 462 -28.08 -13.66 -7.77
N ILE A 463 -28.61 -14.46 -8.70
CA ILE A 463 -28.09 -15.78 -9.09
C ILE A 463 -27.02 -15.63 -10.20
N GLN A 464 -27.05 -14.56 -10.98
CA GLN A 464 -26.02 -14.24 -11.97
C GLN A 464 -24.72 -13.74 -11.33
N HIS A 465 -24.82 -12.91 -10.28
CA HIS A 465 -23.69 -12.43 -9.50
C HIS A 465 -23.36 -13.39 -8.32
N ASN A 466 -22.76 -14.54 -8.67
CA ASN A 466 -22.37 -15.60 -7.73
C ASN A 466 -21.17 -15.23 -6.84
N SER A 467 -21.34 -14.29 -5.90
CA SER A 467 -20.39 -14.22 -4.78
C SER A 467 -20.56 -15.48 -3.92
N ASN A 468 -19.61 -16.40 -4.03
CA ASN A 468 -19.55 -17.61 -3.21
C ASN A 468 -19.07 -17.33 -1.78
N THR A 469 -18.80 -16.08 -1.42
CA THR A 469 -18.28 -15.70 -0.11
C THR A 469 -19.13 -14.62 0.51
N ILE A 470 -19.52 -14.80 1.76
CA ILE A 470 -20.33 -13.87 2.52
C ILE A 470 -19.66 -13.65 3.87
N VAL A 471 -19.65 -12.42 4.36
CA VAL A 471 -19.01 -12.07 5.63
C VAL A 471 -19.94 -11.17 6.44
N ASN A 472 -20.08 -11.50 7.72
CA ASN A 472 -20.80 -10.67 8.69
C ASN A 472 -20.27 -10.96 10.11
N THR A 473 -20.67 -10.14 11.09
CA THR A 473 -20.30 -10.33 12.49
C THR A 473 -21.38 -11.06 13.29
N VAL A 474 -20.94 -11.76 14.34
CA VAL A 474 -21.80 -12.44 15.31
C VAL A 474 -21.22 -12.29 16.70
N HIS A 475 -22.10 -12.24 17.70
CA HIS A 475 -21.71 -12.14 19.09
C HIS A 475 -21.63 -13.54 19.71
N VAL A 476 -20.45 -13.92 20.18
CA VAL A 476 -20.18 -15.17 20.90
C VAL A 476 -19.74 -14.83 22.31
N TYR A 477 -20.57 -15.13 23.30
CA TYR A 477 -20.32 -14.83 24.73
C TYR A 477 -19.92 -13.37 25.00
N GLY A 478 -20.58 -12.42 24.32
CA GLY A 478 -20.31 -10.98 24.47
C GLY A 478 -19.08 -10.48 23.70
N GLN A 479 -18.39 -11.35 22.95
CA GLN A 479 -17.34 -10.93 22.02
C GLN A 479 -17.86 -10.95 20.59
N GLU A 480 -17.63 -9.87 19.86
CA GLU A 480 -17.90 -9.82 18.43
C GLU A 480 -16.85 -10.64 17.67
N LYS A 481 -17.31 -11.47 16.74
CA LYS A 481 -16.49 -12.33 15.87
C LYS A 481 -16.99 -12.22 14.43
N THR A 482 -16.06 -12.12 13.49
CA THR A 482 -16.36 -12.12 12.05
C THR A 482 -16.40 -13.55 11.53
N ILE A 483 -17.47 -13.89 10.81
CA ILE A 483 -17.64 -15.20 10.16
C ILE A 483 -17.63 -14.99 8.65
N ILE A 484 -16.74 -15.71 7.97
CA ILE A 484 -16.69 -15.79 6.51
C ILE A 484 -17.35 -17.11 6.10
N LEU A 485 -18.55 -17.06 5.52
CA LEU A 485 -19.23 -18.19 4.91
C LEU A 485 -18.76 -18.35 3.46
N LYS A 486 -18.27 -19.54 3.11
CA LYS A 486 -17.97 -19.90 1.71
C LYS A 486 -18.93 -20.96 1.21
N ASP A 487 -19.73 -20.61 0.21
CA ASP A 487 -20.61 -21.54 -0.49
C ASP A 487 -19.78 -22.41 -1.45
N ILE A 488 -19.54 -23.65 -1.06
CA ILE A 488 -18.74 -24.59 -1.84
C ILE A 488 -19.66 -25.32 -2.81
N ASN A 489 -19.61 -24.89 -4.07
CA ASN A 489 -20.28 -25.55 -5.17
C ASN A 489 -19.45 -26.72 -5.68
N ILE A 490 -20.00 -27.91 -5.58
CA ILE A 490 -19.40 -29.15 -6.07
C ILE A 490 -20.35 -29.70 -7.14
N ILE A 491 -19.84 -29.87 -8.36
CA ILE A 491 -20.65 -30.20 -9.52
C ILE A 491 -21.02 -31.70 -9.51
N ASN A 492 -20.09 -32.58 -9.11
CA ASN A 492 -20.34 -34.02 -9.02
C ASN A 492 -19.93 -34.60 -7.65
N ILE A 493 -20.71 -35.55 -7.13
CA ILE A 493 -20.46 -36.26 -5.84
C ILE A 493 -19.12 -37.01 -5.87
N GLN A 494 -18.70 -37.44 -7.05
CA GLN A 494 -17.46 -38.17 -7.26
C GLN A 494 -16.22 -37.26 -7.26
N ASP A 495 -16.41 -35.96 -7.47
CA ASP A 495 -15.30 -35.01 -7.52
C ASP A 495 -14.63 -34.93 -6.15
N ALA A 496 -13.30 -35.02 -6.15
CA ALA A 496 -12.54 -34.85 -4.93
C ALA A 496 -12.57 -33.39 -4.49
N LEU A 497 -12.84 -33.13 -3.21
CA LEU A 497 -12.69 -31.80 -2.64
C LEU A 497 -11.20 -31.45 -2.58
N THR A 498 -10.85 -30.26 -3.04
CA THR A 498 -9.47 -29.78 -2.94
C THR A 498 -9.12 -29.45 -1.49
N PRO A 499 -7.83 -29.45 -1.10
CA PRO A 499 -7.44 -29.05 0.25
C PRO A 499 -7.97 -27.67 0.65
N SER A 500 -8.02 -26.69 -0.26
CA SER A 500 -8.56 -25.35 0.02
C SER A 500 -10.07 -25.34 0.28
N GLN A 501 -10.81 -26.33 -0.22
CA GLN A 501 -12.25 -26.50 0.07
C GLN A 501 -12.52 -27.29 1.36
N ILE A 502 -11.51 -27.95 1.93
CA ILE A 502 -11.62 -28.72 3.18
C ILE A 502 -11.14 -27.89 4.37
N HIS A 503 -10.03 -27.16 4.22
CA HIS A 503 -9.39 -26.43 5.32
C HIS A 503 -10.20 -25.19 5.71
N CYS A 504 -11.02 -25.34 6.75
CA CYS A 504 -11.83 -24.29 7.38
C CYS A 504 -11.76 -24.38 8.91
N ASP A 505 -12.30 -23.39 9.60
CA ASP A 505 -12.41 -23.37 11.06
C ASP A 505 -13.64 -24.14 11.55
N VAL A 506 -14.71 -24.17 10.76
CA VAL A 506 -15.93 -24.95 10.99
C VAL A 506 -16.55 -25.32 9.64
N CYS A 507 -17.20 -26.48 9.56
CA CYS A 507 -17.92 -26.90 8.36
C CYS A 507 -19.43 -27.00 8.63
N ALA A 508 -20.23 -26.40 7.75
CA ALA A 508 -21.68 -26.52 7.73
C ALA A 508 -22.08 -27.48 6.60
N LEU A 509 -22.57 -28.66 6.97
CA LEU A 509 -23.09 -29.65 6.04
C LEU A 509 -24.60 -29.48 5.89
N VAL A 510 -25.04 -29.02 4.72
CA VAL A 510 -26.42 -28.65 4.44
C VAL A 510 -27.08 -29.70 3.56
N TYR A 511 -28.21 -30.25 4.03
CA TYR A 511 -29.10 -31.07 3.23
C TYR A 511 -30.49 -30.45 3.18
N ASP A 512 -31.32 -30.90 2.23
CA ASP A 512 -32.67 -30.45 2.02
C ASP A 512 -33.64 -31.46 2.66
N ALA A 513 -34.33 -31.04 3.72
CA ALA A 513 -35.26 -31.90 4.47
C ALA A 513 -36.42 -32.42 3.60
N SER A 514 -36.75 -31.73 2.50
CA SER A 514 -37.79 -32.12 1.54
C SER A 514 -37.30 -33.03 0.41
N ASN A 515 -35.98 -33.25 0.29
CA ASN A 515 -35.39 -34.08 -0.76
C ASN A 515 -34.74 -35.33 -0.16
N SER A 516 -35.30 -36.50 -0.45
CA SER A 516 -34.90 -37.80 0.11
C SER A 516 -33.45 -38.18 -0.17
N LYS A 517 -32.84 -37.67 -1.24
CA LYS A 517 -31.46 -38.03 -1.66
C LYS A 517 -30.40 -37.03 -1.21
N SER A 518 -30.81 -35.90 -0.64
CA SER A 518 -29.88 -34.81 -0.32
C SER A 518 -28.95 -35.14 0.85
N PHE A 519 -29.40 -35.94 1.82
CA PHE A 519 -28.60 -36.31 3.00
C PHE A 519 -27.43 -37.24 2.67
N GLU A 520 -27.61 -38.18 1.73
CA GLU A 520 -26.54 -39.10 1.31
C GLU A 520 -25.28 -38.34 0.87
N TYR A 521 -25.49 -37.21 0.18
CA TYR A 521 -24.43 -36.32 -0.29
C TYR A 521 -23.50 -35.89 0.85
N ILE A 522 -24.08 -35.30 1.89
CA ILE A 522 -23.31 -34.76 3.01
C ILE A 522 -22.74 -35.86 3.90
N ALA A 523 -23.43 -37.01 4.02
CA ALA A 523 -22.95 -38.16 4.77
C ALA A 523 -21.66 -38.73 4.16
N ARG A 524 -21.61 -38.87 2.83
CA ARG A 524 -20.42 -39.32 2.09
C ARG A 524 -19.25 -38.35 2.26
N ILE A 525 -19.51 -37.04 2.16
CA ILE A 525 -18.48 -36.00 2.37
C ILE A 525 -17.93 -36.02 3.79
N TYR A 526 -18.80 -36.13 4.80
CA TYR A 526 -18.38 -36.22 6.19
C TYR A 526 -17.42 -37.40 6.40
N ILE A 527 -17.81 -38.60 5.98
CA ILE A 527 -17.00 -39.81 6.15
C ILE A 527 -15.65 -39.67 5.44
N LYS A 528 -15.65 -39.13 4.22
CA LYS A 528 -14.45 -39.04 3.39
C LYS A 528 -13.44 -38.01 3.89
N TYR A 529 -13.89 -36.86 4.41
CA TYR A 529 -12.99 -35.72 4.68
C TYR A 529 -12.99 -35.21 6.12
N PHE A 530 -14.08 -35.43 6.88
CA PHE A 530 -14.27 -34.79 8.19
C PHE A 530 -14.32 -35.77 9.37
N ALA A 531 -14.60 -37.06 9.15
CA ALA A 531 -14.74 -38.05 10.23
C ALA A 531 -13.48 -38.18 11.10
N GLU A 532 -12.29 -38.12 10.47
CA GLU A 532 -10.99 -38.14 11.18
C GLU A 532 -10.41 -36.74 11.39
N SER A 533 -11.12 -35.70 10.95
CA SER A 533 -10.66 -34.31 11.06
C SER A 533 -10.87 -33.74 12.46
N LYS A 534 -10.05 -32.72 12.78
CA LYS A 534 -10.23 -31.89 13.98
C LYS A 534 -11.20 -30.71 13.74
N ILE A 535 -11.68 -30.56 12.50
CA ILE A 535 -12.62 -29.50 12.13
C ILE A 535 -14.01 -29.84 12.71
N PRO A 536 -14.63 -28.92 13.46
CA PRO A 536 -16.00 -29.10 13.95
C PRO A 536 -16.99 -29.05 12.79
N VAL A 537 -17.99 -29.93 12.81
CA VAL A 537 -19.00 -30.07 11.75
C VAL A 537 -20.40 -29.91 12.33
N LEU A 538 -21.21 -29.04 11.72
CA LEU A 538 -22.62 -28.87 12.02
C LEU A 538 -23.47 -29.37 10.84
N ILE A 539 -24.44 -30.25 11.11
CA ILE A 539 -25.40 -30.70 10.11
C ILE A 539 -26.63 -29.79 10.17
N ILE A 540 -27.05 -29.26 9.02
CA ILE A 540 -28.18 -28.33 8.86
C ILE A 540 -29.23 -28.98 7.97
N ALA A 541 -30.44 -29.13 8.51
CA ALA A 541 -31.63 -29.58 7.82
C ALA A 541 -32.36 -28.36 7.25
N ASN A 542 -32.07 -28.01 6.00
CA ASN A 542 -32.62 -26.82 5.34
C ASN A 542 -34.01 -27.09 4.74
N LYS A 543 -34.74 -26.00 4.42
CA LYS A 543 -36.13 -26.02 3.93
C LYS A 543 -37.09 -26.73 4.88
N ASN A 544 -36.88 -26.54 6.17
CA ASN A 544 -37.70 -27.15 7.22
C ASN A 544 -39.12 -26.53 7.35
N ASP A 545 -39.46 -25.59 6.47
CA ASP A 545 -40.81 -25.10 6.22
C ASP A 545 -41.62 -26.00 5.27
N LEU A 546 -40.94 -26.88 4.53
CA LEU A 546 -41.55 -27.88 3.66
C LEU A 546 -41.77 -29.20 4.42
N GLU A 547 -42.56 -30.09 3.84
CA GLU A 547 -42.81 -31.42 4.41
C GLU A 547 -41.50 -32.23 4.47
N GLU A 548 -41.15 -32.69 5.68
CA GLU A 548 -39.96 -33.49 5.90
C GLU A 548 -40.14 -34.89 5.32
N VAL A 549 -39.23 -35.29 4.43
CA VAL A 549 -39.23 -36.63 3.82
C VAL A 549 -38.17 -37.52 4.45
N LYS A 550 -38.49 -38.82 4.52
CA LYS A 550 -37.54 -39.84 4.95
C LYS A 550 -36.33 -39.87 4.01
N GLN A 551 -35.14 -39.80 4.58
CA GLN A 551 -33.90 -39.77 3.81
C GLN A 551 -33.51 -41.16 3.32
N GLU A 552 -33.23 -41.29 2.02
CA GLU A 552 -32.74 -42.48 1.32
C GLU A 552 -31.25 -42.71 1.59
N TYR A 553 -30.92 -42.98 2.86
CA TYR A 553 -29.58 -43.35 3.28
C TYR A 553 -29.64 -44.40 4.39
N LEU A 554 -28.52 -45.12 4.60
CA LEU A 554 -28.42 -46.20 5.59
C LEU A 554 -28.82 -45.78 7.02
N PHE A 555 -28.57 -44.51 7.37
CA PHE A 555 -28.96 -43.92 8.65
C PHE A 555 -29.85 -42.70 8.42
N GLN A 556 -30.85 -42.51 9.29
CA GLN A 556 -31.53 -41.21 9.35
C GLN A 556 -30.59 -40.14 9.95
N PRO A 557 -30.79 -38.84 9.63
CA PRO A 557 -29.86 -37.77 10.03
C PRO A 557 -29.52 -37.73 11.53
N SER A 558 -30.51 -37.90 12.41
CA SER A 558 -30.32 -37.95 13.86
C SER A 558 -29.46 -39.14 14.33
N SER A 559 -29.71 -40.33 13.77
CA SER A 559 -28.93 -41.55 14.05
C SER A 559 -27.50 -41.42 13.53
N PHE A 560 -27.30 -40.79 12.38
CA PHE A 560 -25.97 -40.50 11.84
C PHE A 560 -25.18 -39.56 12.78
N CYS A 561 -25.80 -38.45 13.22
CA CYS A 561 -25.16 -37.54 14.18
C CYS A 561 -24.77 -38.27 15.47
N SER A 562 -25.67 -39.08 16.01
CA SER A 562 -25.43 -39.85 17.24
C SER A 562 -24.26 -40.83 17.07
N LYS A 563 -24.21 -41.56 15.95
CA LYS A 563 -23.12 -42.50 15.63
C LYS A 563 -21.76 -41.81 15.59
N TYR A 564 -21.68 -40.62 15.02
CA TYR A 564 -20.43 -39.87 14.86
C TYR A 564 -20.19 -38.82 15.94
N LYS A 565 -20.99 -38.81 17.02
CA LYS A 565 -20.90 -37.85 18.13
C LYS A 565 -20.97 -36.39 17.67
N LEU A 566 -21.78 -36.13 16.65
CA LEU A 566 -22.09 -34.78 16.17
C LEU A 566 -23.32 -34.24 16.90
N MET A 567 -23.50 -32.91 16.86
CA MET A 567 -24.75 -32.30 17.29
C MET A 567 -25.92 -32.80 16.43
N PRO A 568 -27.14 -32.89 17.00
CA PRO A 568 -28.34 -33.20 16.22
C PRO A 568 -28.50 -32.25 15.02
N PRO A 569 -29.09 -32.70 13.91
CA PRO A 569 -29.36 -31.86 12.76
C PRO A 569 -30.11 -30.59 13.18
N GLN A 570 -29.60 -29.42 12.79
CA GLN A 570 -30.22 -28.15 13.13
C GLN A 570 -31.25 -27.79 12.05
N PRO A 571 -32.55 -27.65 12.39
CA PRO A 571 -33.55 -27.22 11.43
C PRO A 571 -33.30 -25.77 11.01
N TYR A 572 -33.41 -25.50 9.71
CA TYR A 572 -33.27 -24.16 9.16
C TYR A 572 -34.35 -23.85 8.11
N SER A 573 -34.97 -22.68 8.31
CA SER A 573 -36.00 -22.02 7.51
C SER A 573 -35.53 -20.73 6.82
N VAL A 574 -35.76 -20.53 5.52
CA VAL A 574 -35.97 -19.19 4.95
C VAL A 574 -37.40 -18.72 5.22
N SER A 575 -38.21 -19.37 6.05
CA SER A 575 -39.40 -18.77 6.66
C SER A 575 -39.03 -18.21 8.04
N ARG A 576 -39.59 -17.05 8.43
CA ARG A 576 -39.12 -16.18 9.53
C ARG A 576 -39.18 -16.80 10.95
N THR A 577 -39.66 -18.04 11.10
CA THR A 577 -39.91 -18.69 12.38
C THR A 577 -38.71 -19.40 13.00
N VAL A 578 -37.64 -19.72 12.24
CA VAL A 578 -36.49 -20.53 12.74
C VAL A 578 -35.16 -20.02 12.16
N ARG A 579 -34.63 -18.87 12.62
CA ARG A 579 -33.48 -18.24 11.91
C ARG A 579 -32.20 -17.91 12.69
N ARG A 580 -32.18 -17.85 14.03
CA ARG A 580 -31.16 -16.99 14.67
C ARG A 580 -29.95 -17.66 15.32
N GLU A 581 -29.96 -18.97 15.55
CA GLU A 581 -28.88 -19.57 16.35
C GLU A 581 -27.81 -20.31 15.56
N ILE A 582 -28.01 -20.59 14.26
CA ILE A 582 -27.08 -21.43 13.50
C ILE A 582 -25.74 -20.73 13.30
N PHE A 583 -25.73 -19.44 12.93
CA PHE A 583 -24.48 -18.70 12.73
C PHE A 583 -23.71 -18.50 14.05
N VAL A 584 -24.43 -18.26 15.16
CA VAL A 584 -23.83 -18.19 16.50
C VAL A 584 -23.24 -19.55 16.90
N LYS A 585 -23.94 -20.66 16.63
CA LYS A 585 -23.44 -22.03 16.87
C LYS A 585 -22.19 -22.31 16.04
N LEU A 586 -22.19 -21.98 14.74
CA LEU A 586 -21.02 -22.14 13.86
C LEU A 586 -19.82 -21.35 14.39
N ALA A 587 -20.01 -20.09 14.79
CA ALA A 587 -18.95 -19.27 15.35
C ALA A 587 -18.44 -19.78 16.70
N THR A 588 -19.34 -20.25 17.55
CA THR A 588 -18.99 -20.88 18.83
C THR A 588 -18.17 -22.14 18.62
N MET A 589 -18.56 -22.99 17.66
CA MET A 589 -17.83 -24.20 17.29
C MET A 589 -16.44 -23.89 16.72
N ALA A 590 -16.31 -22.85 15.90
CA ALA A 590 -15.03 -22.39 15.36
C ALA A 590 -14.09 -21.86 16.46
N ALA A 591 -14.62 -21.05 17.38
CA ALA A 591 -13.86 -20.50 18.51
C ALA A 591 -13.45 -21.56 19.54
N PHE A 592 -14.28 -22.60 19.73
CA PHE A 592 -14.09 -23.66 20.71
C PHE A 592 -14.23 -25.09 20.14
N PRO A 593 -13.29 -25.55 19.29
CA PRO A 593 -13.42 -26.83 18.56
C PRO A 593 -13.46 -28.10 19.44
N HIS A 594 -13.00 -28.00 20.69
CA HIS A 594 -12.88 -29.13 21.62
C HIS A 594 -14.14 -29.41 22.43
N MET A 595 -15.10 -28.50 22.43
CA MET A 595 -16.40 -28.74 23.06
C MET A 595 -17.27 -29.64 22.16
N LYS A 596 -16.77 -30.84 21.80
CA LYS A 596 -17.53 -31.88 21.09
C LYS A 596 -18.69 -32.46 21.92
N GLN A 597 -18.80 -32.06 23.19
CA GLN A 597 -19.74 -32.60 24.18
C GLN A 597 -21.07 -31.81 24.29
N PHE A 598 -21.37 -30.90 23.36
CA PHE A 598 -22.67 -30.22 23.32
C PHE A 598 -23.84 -31.14 22.96
N GLY A 599 -23.58 -32.31 22.37
CA GLY A 599 -24.62 -33.29 22.02
C GLY A 599 -25.33 -33.98 23.20
N LEU A 600 -24.83 -33.81 24.43
CA LEU A 600 -25.39 -34.42 25.65
C LEU A 600 -26.18 -33.45 26.53
N MET A 601 -26.27 -32.16 26.16
CA MET A 601 -26.94 -31.15 26.98
C MET A 601 -28.13 -30.57 26.23
N GLN A 602 -29.28 -31.24 26.34
CA GLN A 602 -30.58 -30.67 25.99
C GLN A 602 -31.13 -29.86 27.17
N GLY A 603 -31.76 -28.73 26.85
CA GLY A 603 -32.62 -27.96 27.77
C GLY A 603 -32.03 -26.60 28.17
N ASP A 604 -32.69 -25.54 27.72
CA ASP A 604 -32.59 -24.15 28.19
C ASP A 604 -31.45 -23.25 27.65
N SER A 605 -31.88 -22.20 26.95
CA SER A 605 -31.11 -21.00 26.58
C SER A 605 -30.42 -20.32 27.78
N ILE A 606 -30.93 -20.53 29.00
CA ILE A 606 -30.37 -20.04 30.27
C ILE A 606 -29.04 -20.72 30.62
N VAL A 607 -28.81 -21.96 30.17
CA VAL A 607 -27.61 -22.74 30.52
C VAL A 607 -26.42 -22.38 29.62
N TRP A 608 -26.66 -21.95 28.37
CA TRP A 608 -25.64 -21.38 27.49
C TRP A 608 -25.00 -20.13 28.09
N TRP A 609 -25.81 -19.31 28.78
CA TRP A 609 -25.33 -18.14 29.51
C TRP A 609 -24.47 -18.53 30.73
N LYS A 610 -24.87 -19.57 31.48
CA LYS A 610 -24.10 -20.10 32.63
C LYS A 610 -22.77 -20.74 32.24
N ALA A 611 -22.71 -21.46 31.11
CA ALA A 611 -21.46 -21.99 30.57
C ALA A 611 -20.50 -20.87 30.11
N GLY A 612 -21.05 -19.79 29.52
CA GLY A 612 -20.30 -18.58 29.17
C GLY A 612 -19.72 -17.85 30.38
N ILE A 613 -20.48 -17.75 31.48
CA ILE A 613 -20.02 -17.14 32.74
C ILE A 613 -18.87 -17.93 33.36
N GLY A 614 -18.93 -19.27 33.36
CA GLY A 614 -17.85 -20.12 33.86
C GLY A 614 -16.53 -19.95 33.08
N ILE A 615 -16.62 -19.77 31.76
CA ILE A 615 -15.45 -19.56 30.89
C ILE A 615 -14.90 -18.14 31.07
N ALA A 616 -15.76 -17.12 31.18
CA ALA A 616 -15.35 -15.73 31.42
C ALA A 616 -14.62 -15.56 32.76
N ILE A 617 -15.11 -16.20 33.83
CA ILE A 617 -14.45 -16.20 35.14
C ILE A 617 -13.09 -16.89 35.07
N ALA A 618 -12.97 -18.01 34.35
CA ALA A 618 -11.70 -18.71 34.17
C ALA A 618 -10.69 -17.91 33.31
N THR A 619 -11.16 -17.13 32.33
CA THR A 619 -10.29 -16.26 31.52
C THR A 619 -9.80 -15.04 32.29
N ILE A 620 -10.67 -14.41 33.10
CA ILE A 620 -10.28 -13.31 33.99
C ILE A 620 -9.28 -13.81 35.04
N ALA A 621 -9.53 -14.95 35.66
CA ALA A 621 -8.61 -15.55 36.62
C ALA A 621 -7.24 -15.88 35.99
N SER A 622 -7.22 -16.45 34.79
CA SER A 622 -5.98 -16.77 34.07
C SER A 622 -5.21 -15.52 33.63
N PHE A 623 -5.91 -14.46 33.22
CA PHE A 623 -5.32 -13.18 32.85
C PHE A 623 -4.73 -12.45 34.06
N VAL A 624 -5.43 -12.49 35.21
CA VAL A 624 -4.94 -11.93 36.49
C VAL A 624 -3.72 -12.72 36.97
N VAL A 625 -3.74 -14.05 36.92
CA VAL A 625 -2.59 -14.90 37.30
C VAL A 625 -1.39 -14.67 36.38
N MET A 626 -1.58 -14.51 35.07
CA MET A 626 -0.49 -14.13 34.15
C MET A 626 0.07 -12.73 34.42
N ARG A 627 -0.77 -11.77 34.83
CA ARG A 627 -0.33 -10.40 35.15
C ARG A 627 0.48 -10.37 36.45
N VAL A 628 0.06 -11.15 37.44
CA VAL A 628 0.76 -11.31 38.74
C VAL A 628 2.09 -12.04 38.55
N LEU A 629 2.11 -13.13 37.76
CA LEU A 629 3.36 -13.85 37.47
C LEU A 629 4.36 -13.05 36.62
N ASN A 630 3.89 -12.07 35.85
CA ASN A 630 4.74 -11.16 35.09
C ASN A 630 5.17 -9.91 35.87
N SER A 631 4.49 -9.54 36.96
CA SER A 631 4.93 -8.46 37.84
C SER A 631 6.06 -8.88 38.79
N ASP A 632 6.16 -10.17 39.11
CA ASP A 632 7.23 -10.71 39.99
C ASP A 632 8.58 -10.92 39.26
N LYS A 633 8.70 -10.50 37.99
CA LYS A 633 9.93 -10.58 37.18
C LYS A 633 10.46 -9.21 36.72
N ARG A 634 10.13 -8.12 37.41
CA ARG A 634 10.77 -6.81 37.22
C ARG A 634 11.51 -6.35 38.45
#